data_AF-A0A7S0T787-F1
#
_entry.id   AF-A0A7S0T787-F1
#
_cell.length_a   1.000
_cell.length_b   1.000
_cell.length_c   1.000
_cell.angle_alpha   90.00
_cell.angle_beta   90.00
_cell.angle_gamma   90.00
#
_symmetry.space_group_name_H-M   'P 1'
#
loop_
_entity.id
_entity.type
_entity.pdbx_description
1 polymer ?
#
loop_
_entity_poly.entity_id
_entity_poly.type
_entity_poly.pdbx_seq_one_letter_code
_entity_poly.pdbx_strand_id
1 'polypeptide(L)'
;LETAAVALPPPGGGPDRLWIVAVPKPQSSVPEAPGARGREGRRTDLDPTVLRNLFAGVVRRGLNPLFRVHRVLVAPEGLPRNASNKTMRRVLRERCAEVQEREATERASNTPRAKL
;
A
#
# COMPACT_ATOMS: atom_id res chain seq x y z
N LEU A 1 0.74 -4.92 -11.35
CA LEU A 1 0.70 -4.04 -10.18
C LEU A 1 1.76 -2.96 -10.35
N GLU A 2 1.40 -1.69 -10.19
CA GLU A 2 2.34 -0.59 -10.02
C GLU A 2 2.40 -0.25 -8.52
N THR A 3 3.56 0.14 -8.00
CA THR A 3 3.73 0.37 -6.56
C THR A 3 4.61 1.58 -6.25
N ALA A 4 4.29 2.30 -5.19
CA ALA A 4 5.12 3.39 -4.65
C ALA A 4 5.35 3.23 -3.16
N ALA A 5 6.61 3.39 -2.74
CA ALA A 5 6.99 3.48 -1.33
C ALA A 5 6.86 4.92 -0.83
N VAL A 6 6.25 5.08 0.34
CA VAL A 6 5.97 6.35 1.01
C VAL A 6 6.46 6.26 2.44
N ALA A 7 7.33 7.19 2.85
CA ALA A 7 7.72 7.35 4.24
C ALA A 7 6.77 8.35 4.91
N LEU A 8 6.23 7.99 6.08
CA LEU A 8 5.31 8.83 6.85
C LEU A 8 5.67 8.84 8.33
N PRO A 9 5.73 10.01 8.97
CA PRO A 9 5.86 10.06 10.42
C PRO A 9 4.63 9.44 11.09
N PRO A 10 4.77 8.82 12.27
CA PRO A 10 3.64 8.36 13.08
C PRO A 10 2.98 9.51 13.87
N PRO A 11 1.72 9.37 14.33
CA PRO A 11 0.98 10.43 15.03
C PRO A 11 1.48 10.76 16.45
N GLY A 12 2.52 10.09 16.94
CA GLY A 12 3.15 10.34 18.24
C GLY A 12 4.65 10.61 18.14
N GLY A 13 5.17 10.87 16.94
CA GLY A 13 6.60 11.01 16.70
C GLY A 13 7.36 9.67 16.71
N GLY A 14 8.62 9.74 16.30
CA GLY A 14 9.47 8.57 16.07
C GLY A 14 9.86 8.40 14.59
N PRO A 15 10.53 7.30 14.24
CA PRO A 15 11.00 7.06 12.88
C PRO A 15 9.84 6.88 11.91
N ASP A 16 10.06 7.32 10.67
CA ASP A 16 9.08 7.18 9.59
C ASP A 16 8.68 5.72 9.39
N ARG A 17 7.37 5.52 9.20
CA ARG A 17 6.76 4.26 8.83
C ARG A 17 6.81 4.10 7.31
N LEU A 18 7.17 2.91 6.85
CA LEU A 18 7.12 2.57 5.42
C LEU A 18 5.71 2.15 5.04
N TRP A 19 5.06 2.95 4.21
CA TRP A 19 3.79 2.67 3.57
C TRP A 19 4.03 2.30 2.11
N ILE A 20 3.28 1.32 1.59
CA ILE A 20 3.30 0.96 0.16
C ILE A 20 1.92 1.29 -0.43
N VAL A 21 1.90 2.10 -1.48
CA VAL A 21 0.70 2.30 -2.30
C VAL A 21 0.79 1.37 -3.50
N ALA A 22 -0.23 0.53 -3.68
CA ALA A 22 -0.30 -0.47 -4.73
C ALA A 22 -1.48 -0.17 -5.67
N VAL A 23 -1.20 -0.07 -6.96
CA VAL A 23 -2.17 0.18 -8.02
C VAL A 23 -2.37 -1.12 -8.81
N PRO A 24 -3.57 -1.71 -8.77
CA PRO A 24 -3.94 -2.82 -9.63
C PRO A 24 -3.77 -2.43 -11.10
N LYS A 25 -3.14 -3.29 -11.91
CA LYS A 25 -3.17 -3.08 -13.37
C LYS A 25 -4.57 -3.51 -13.85
N PRO A 26 -5.30 -2.68 -14.61
CA PRO A 26 -6.52 -3.15 -15.25
C PRO A 26 -6.12 -4.34 -16.12
N GLN A 27 -6.86 -5.45 -16.01
CA GLN A 27 -6.68 -6.57 -16.92
C GLN A 27 -7.04 -6.03 -18.30
N SER A 28 -6.03 -5.82 -19.15
CA SER A 28 -6.25 -5.62 -20.57
C SER A 28 -7.07 -6.81 -21.04
N SER A 29 -8.28 -6.55 -21.51
CA SER A 29 -9.12 -7.48 -22.26
C SER A 29 -8.38 -7.88 -23.54
N VAL A 30 -7.35 -8.70 -23.40
CA VAL A 30 -6.78 -9.46 -24.51
C VAL A 30 -7.41 -10.84 -24.37
N PRO A 31 -8.11 -11.35 -25.39
CA PRO A 31 -8.61 -12.72 -25.36
C PRO A 31 -7.40 -13.62 -25.17
N GLU A 32 -7.44 -14.45 -24.13
CA GLU A 32 -6.42 -15.46 -23.90
C GLU A 32 -6.25 -16.27 -25.18
N ALA A 33 -5.03 -16.32 -25.73
CA ALA A 33 -4.74 -17.20 -26.86
C ALA A 33 -5.12 -18.64 -26.46
N PRO A 34 -5.86 -19.37 -27.31
CA PRO A 34 -6.36 -20.70 -26.97
C PRO A 34 -5.18 -21.67 -26.92
N GLY A 35 -4.66 -21.94 -25.72
CA GLY A 35 -3.52 -22.85 -25.54
C GLY A 35 -2.69 -22.65 -24.28
N ALA A 36 -2.81 -21.51 -23.58
CA ALA A 36 -2.14 -21.30 -22.30
C ALA A 36 -2.86 -22.03 -21.15
N ARG A 37 -2.84 -23.37 -21.16
CA ARG A 37 -3.16 -24.15 -19.96
C ARG A 37 -2.15 -23.81 -18.87
N GLY A 38 -2.60 -23.14 -17.82
CA GLY A 38 -1.87 -23.10 -16.56
C GLY A 38 -1.31 -21.74 -16.14
N ARG A 39 -2.08 -20.67 -16.21
CA ARG A 39 -2.04 -19.65 -15.15
C ARG A 39 -3.35 -18.87 -15.13
N GLU A 40 -4.42 -19.57 -14.75
CA GLU A 40 -5.66 -18.97 -14.29
C GLU A 40 -5.30 -17.72 -13.50
N GLY A 41 -5.69 -16.56 -14.05
CA GLY A 41 -5.22 -15.26 -13.66
C GLY A 41 -5.31 -15.16 -12.14
N ARG A 42 -4.14 -15.24 -11.48
CA ARG A 42 -4.02 -15.16 -10.04
C ARG A 42 -4.45 -13.75 -9.67
N ARG A 43 -5.77 -13.56 -9.53
CA ARG A 43 -6.43 -12.65 -8.60
C ARG A 43 -5.93 -13.09 -7.23
N THR A 44 -4.64 -12.90 -6.95
CA THR A 44 -4.19 -12.76 -5.58
C THR A 44 -4.95 -11.56 -5.12
N ASP A 45 -5.98 -11.86 -4.35
CA ASP A 45 -6.91 -10.93 -3.77
C ASP A 45 -6.11 -9.70 -3.38
N LEU A 46 -6.57 -8.52 -3.81
CA LEU A 46 -5.97 -7.24 -3.46
C LEU A 46 -6.18 -6.94 -1.96
N ASP A 47 -6.23 -7.98 -1.12
CA ASP A 47 -6.22 -7.89 0.32
C ASP A 47 -4.92 -7.19 0.75
N PRO A 48 -5.04 -5.99 1.34
CA PRO A 48 -3.90 -5.25 1.85
C PRO A 48 -3.03 -6.07 2.82
N THR A 49 -3.61 -7.02 3.55
CA THR A 49 -2.90 -7.86 4.53
C THR A 49 -1.97 -8.85 3.84
N VAL A 50 -2.46 -9.57 2.83
CA VAL A 50 -1.66 -10.48 2.02
C VAL A 50 -0.54 -9.71 1.32
N LEU A 51 -0.87 -8.57 0.69
CA LEU A 51 0.10 -7.71 0.03
C LEU A 51 1.17 -7.20 0.99
N ARG A 52 0.81 -6.80 2.20
CA ARG A 52 1.76 -6.34 3.23
C ARG A 52 2.78 -7.41 3.56
N ASN A 53 2.33 -8.65 3.78
CA ASN A 53 3.22 -9.75 4.12
C ASN A 53 4.15 -10.11 2.95
N LEU A 54 3.65 -10.07 1.71
CA LEU A 54 4.46 -10.27 0.51
C LEU A 54 5.54 -9.19 0.38
N PHE A 55 5.17 -7.91 0.46
CA PHE A 55 6.12 -6.80 0.37
C PHE A 55 7.13 -6.84 1.51
N ALA A 56 6.71 -7.11 2.75
CA ALA A 56 7.61 -7.23 3.89
C ALA A 56 8.66 -8.32 3.66
N GLY A 57 8.26 -9.49 3.13
CA GLY A 57 9.18 -10.57 2.82
C GLY A 57 10.21 -10.19 1.75
N VAL A 58 9.79 -9.48 0.70
CA VAL A 58 10.68 -9.04 -0.39
C VAL A 58 11.62 -7.93 0.08
N VAL A 59 11.10 -6.91 0.78
CA VAL A 59 11.90 -5.78 1.28
C VAL A 59 12.97 -6.27 2.27
N ARG A 60 12.62 -7.20 3.16
CA ARG A 60 13.57 -7.76 4.12
C ARG A 60 14.74 -8.48 3.45
N ARG A 61 14.50 -9.19 2.34
CA ARG A 61 15.52 -9.95 1.60
C ARG A 61 16.29 -9.11 0.59
N GLY A 62 15.63 -8.16 -0.06
CA GLY A 62 16.20 -7.37 -1.15
C GLY A 62 16.77 -6.02 -0.73
N LEU A 63 16.42 -5.54 0.47
CA LEU A 63 16.96 -4.30 1.04
C LEU A 63 17.54 -4.60 2.42
N ASN A 64 16.97 -4.04 3.48
CA ASN A 64 17.44 -4.19 4.85
C ASN A 64 16.28 -4.62 5.76
N PRO A 65 16.47 -5.58 6.68
CA PRO A 65 15.45 -5.98 7.65
C PRO A 65 14.86 -4.87 8.53
N LEU A 66 15.55 -3.73 8.66
CA LEU A 66 15.05 -2.55 9.36
C LEU A 66 13.91 -1.85 8.60
N PHE A 67 13.79 -2.04 7.29
CA PHE A 67 12.67 -1.51 6.50
C PHE A 67 11.41 -2.37 6.68
N ARG A 68 10.67 -2.11 7.76
CA ARG A 68 9.42 -2.79 8.06
C ARG A 68 8.25 -2.13 7.33
N VAL A 69 7.58 -2.88 6.45
CA VAL A 69 6.34 -2.44 5.80
C VAL A 69 5.24 -2.33 6.84
N HIS A 70 4.84 -1.11 7.16
CA HIS A 70 3.82 -0.82 8.17
C HIS A 70 2.41 -1.03 7.62
N ARG A 71 2.16 -0.51 6.41
CA ARG A 71 0.83 -0.50 5.79
C ARG A 71 0.94 -0.64 4.28
N VAL A 72 -0.09 -1.24 3.68
CA VAL A 72 -0.31 -1.23 2.24
C VAL A 72 -1.66 -0.59 1.98
N LEU A 73 -1.69 0.36 1.05
CA LEU A 73 -2.92 0.96 0.53
C LEU A 73 -3.11 0.51 -0.91
N VAL A 74 -4.32 0.10 -1.25
CA VAL A 74 -4.69 -0.22 -2.63
C VAL A 74 -5.38 1.01 -3.22
N ALA A 75 -4.78 1.58 -4.26
CA ALA A 75 -5.26 2.80 -4.93
C ALA A 75 -5.70 2.44 -6.37
N PRO A 76 -6.97 2.03 -6.58
CA PRO A 76 -7.47 1.68 -7.91
C PRO A 76 -7.43 2.87 -8.89
N GLU A 77 -7.50 4.10 -8.40
CA GLU A 77 -7.44 5.34 -9.19
C GLU A 77 -6.04 5.64 -9.77
N GLY A 78 -5.01 4.92 -9.31
CA GLY A 78 -3.64 5.11 -9.77
C GLY A 78 -2.79 6.06 -8.92
N LEU A 79 -1.51 6.18 -9.28
CA LEU A 79 -0.61 7.13 -8.63
C LEU A 79 -0.80 8.54 -9.23
N PRO A 80 -0.76 9.61 -8.43
CA PRO A 80 -0.82 10.98 -8.96
C PRO A 80 0.44 11.26 -9.79
N ARG A 81 0.25 11.76 -11.02
CA ARG A 81 1.31 12.02 -11.99
C ARG A 81 1.31 13.49 -12.41
N ASN A 82 2.50 14.04 -12.68
CA ASN A 82 2.63 15.34 -13.33
C ASN A 82 2.49 15.23 -14.87
N ALA A 83 2.56 16.36 -15.58
CA ALA A 83 2.46 16.41 -17.04
C ALA A 83 3.52 15.56 -17.78
N SER A 84 4.67 15.29 -17.14
CA SER A 84 5.72 14.41 -17.66
C SER A 84 5.61 12.96 -17.15
N ASN A 85 4.44 12.56 -16.64
CA ASN A 85 4.16 11.23 -16.10
C ASN A 85 5.05 10.80 -14.92
N LYS A 86 5.61 11.74 -14.14
CA LYS A 86 6.37 11.44 -12.90
C LYS A 86 5.44 11.38 -11.69
N THR A 87 5.66 10.43 -10.78
CA THR A 87 4.90 10.30 -9.53
C THR A 87 5.05 11.53 -8.64
N MET A 88 3.93 12.17 -8.30
CA MET A 88 3.87 13.27 -7.35
C MET A 88 3.91 12.75 -5.92
N ARG A 89 5.12 12.45 -5.42
CA ARG A 89 5.33 11.86 -4.08
C ARG A 89 4.80 12.72 -2.94
N ARG A 90 4.74 14.05 -3.11
CA ARG A 90 4.17 14.97 -2.13
C ARG A 90 2.67 14.70 -1.93
N VAL A 91 1.91 14.68 -3.01
CA VAL A 91 0.46 14.38 -2.98
C VAL A 91 0.20 12.98 -2.43
N LEU A 92 1.04 11.99 -2.78
CA LEU A 92 0.94 10.66 -2.18
C LEU A 92 1.15 10.66 -0.66
N ARG A 93 2.14 11.41 -0.16
CA ARG A 93 2.38 11.56 1.29
C ARG A 93 1.18 12.19 1.99
N GLU A 94 0.64 13.27 1.42
CA GLU A 94 -0.55 13.95 1.96
C GLU A 94 -1.74 12.98 2.04
N ARG A 95 -2.07 12.27 0.96
CA ARG A 95 -3.14 11.24 0.97
C ARG A 95 -2.93 10.15 2.01
N CYS A 96 -1.70 9.66 2.16
CA CYS A 96 -1.44 8.61 3.15
C CYS A 96 -1.47 9.15 4.60
N ALA A 97 -1.09 10.41 4.81
CA ALA A 97 -1.18 11.07 6.10
C ALA A 97 -2.65 11.24 6.53
N GLU A 98 -3.52 11.67 5.61
CA GLU A 98 -4.97 11.75 5.86
C GLU A 98 -5.55 10.39 6.27
N VAL A 99 -5.17 9.30 5.60
CA VAL A 99 -5.59 7.95 5.98
C VAL A 99 -5.07 7.56 7.37
N GLN A 100 -3.81 7.89 7.68
CA GLN A 100 -3.22 7.60 8.99
C GLN A 100 -3.95 8.36 10.11
N GLU A 101 -4.28 9.63 9.89
CA GLU A 101 -5.01 10.45 10.85
C GLU A 101 -6.41 9.90 11.09
N ARG A 102 -7.15 9.55 10.03
CA ARG A 102 -8.47 8.91 10.14
C ARG A 102 -8.41 7.62 10.96
N GLU A 103 -7.47 6.73 10.64
CA GLU A 103 -7.26 5.48 11.39
C GLU A 103 -6.87 5.75 12.86
N ALA A 104 -6.12 6.82 13.14
CA ALA A 104 -5.75 7.19 14.51
C ALA A 104 -6.95 7.71 15.31
N THR A 105 -7.80 8.54 14.70
CA THR A 105 -9.03 9.04 15.32
C THR A 105 -10.02 7.91 15.61
N GLU A 106 -10.21 6.98 14.67
CA GLU A 106 -11.07 5.79 14.84
C GLU A 106 -10.59 4.88 15.99
N ARG A 107 -9.28 4.73 16.16
CA ARG A 107 -8.72 3.95 17.27
C ARG A 107 -8.88 4.64 18.61
N ALA A 108 -8.74 5.97 18.64
CA ALA A 108 -8.95 6.76 19.85
C ALA A 108 -10.41 6.70 20.33
N SER A 109 -11.38 6.71 19.41
CA SER A 109 -12.80 6.61 19.76
C SER A 109 -13.22 5.20 20.19
N ASN A 110 -12.57 4.14 19.67
CA ASN A 110 -12.91 2.74 19.97
C ASN A 110 -12.19 2.15 21.21
N THR A 111 -11.36 2.92 21.91
CA THR A 111 -10.69 2.42 23.13
C THR A 111 -11.68 2.45 24.31
N PRO A 112 -12.05 1.29 24.91
CA PRO A 112 -12.95 1.29 26.06
C PRO A 112 -12.24 1.98 27.23
N ARG A 113 -12.90 3.01 27.78
CA ARG A 113 -12.45 3.73 28.97
C ARG A 113 -12.46 2.72 30.13
N ALA A 114 -11.29 2.25 30.53
CA ALA A 114 -11.14 1.35 31.67
C ALA A 114 -11.84 1.99 32.88
N LYS A 115 -12.90 1.35 33.38
CA LYS A 115 -13.55 1.78 34.62
C LYS A 115 -12.56 1.58 35.76
N LEU A 116 -12.25 2.67 36.46
CA LEU A 116 -11.50 2.72 37.72
C LEU A 116 -12.22 1.91 38.80
#